data_AF-A0A9W6XWH8-F1
#
_entry.id   AF-A0A9W6XWH8-F1
#
_cell.length_a   1.000
_cell.length_b   1.000
_cell.length_c   1.000
_cell.angle_alpha   90.00
_cell.angle_beta   90.00
_cell.angle_gamma   90.00
#
_symmetry.space_group_name_H-M   'P 1'
#
loop_
_entity.id
_entity.type
_entity.pdbx_description
1 polymer ?
#
loop_
_entity_poly.entity_id
_entity_poly.type
_entity_poly.pdbx_seq_one_letter_code
_entity_poly.pdbx_strand_id
1 'polypeptide(L)'
;MGSALLKTEQQRVALAISKLGGRAREWSLTCGTSVETSFPTWEQLKQQLSRVFAPPNQAYRVRSIFLATRQGKKELVDYVQELRTLIAGMAVDPLPEAVTVTVFMEGLRMGVARTEVFRTHPTSFEAVNVALNTEFNFKSSRLGWNASYANPSSGPVPMDLSYAEDEEAELLVAEQRRGIR
;
A
#
# COMPACT_ATOMS: atom_id res chain seq x y z
N MET A 1 -8.29 -8.66 34.91
CA MET A 1 -9.62 -8.03 34.88
C MET A 1 -10.28 -8.41 33.56
N GLY A 2 -11.25 -9.34 33.60
CA GLY A 2 -11.88 -9.87 32.40
C GLY A 2 -12.83 -8.84 31.79
N SER A 3 -12.59 -8.42 30.55
CA SER A 3 -13.56 -7.66 29.77
C SER A 3 -14.85 -8.49 29.70
N ALA A 4 -15.97 -7.91 30.12
CA ALA A 4 -17.27 -8.53 29.95
C ALA A 4 -17.54 -8.72 28.45
N LEU A 5 -17.27 -9.92 27.95
CA LEU A 5 -17.68 -10.38 26.63
C LEU A 5 -19.19 -10.22 26.55
N LEU A 6 -19.68 -9.32 25.69
CA LEU A 6 -21.09 -9.24 25.33
C LEU A 6 -21.45 -10.57 24.65
N LYS A 7 -22.05 -11.48 25.43
CA LYS A 7 -22.25 -12.88 25.06
C LYS A 7 -23.30 -13.04 23.95
N THR A 8 -24.21 -12.10 23.80
CA THR A 8 -25.27 -12.13 22.79
C THR A 8 -25.20 -10.96 21.82
N GLU A 9 -25.63 -11.19 20.58
CA GLU A 9 -25.75 -10.15 19.54
C GLU A 9 -26.66 -9.01 20.02
N GLN A 10 -27.74 -9.35 20.73
CA GLN A 10 -28.70 -8.40 21.27
C GLN A 10 -28.08 -7.46 22.30
N GLN A 11 -27.18 -7.96 23.16
CA GLN A 11 -26.45 -7.12 24.11
C GLN A 11 -25.53 -6.11 23.40
N ARG A 12 -24.90 -6.51 22.28
CA ARG A 12 -24.08 -5.60 21.46
C ARG A 12 -24.92 -4.54 20.77
N VAL A 13 -26.04 -4.94 20.19
CA VAL A 13 -26.99 -4.04 19.53
C VAL A 13 -27.56 -3.03 20.52
N ALA A 14 -28.06 -3.49 21.67
CA ALA A 14 -28.59 -2.62 22.72
C ALA A 14 -27.55 -1.63 23.25
N LEU A 15 -26.31 -2.09 23.47
CA LEU A 15 -25.20 -1.23 23.86
C LEU A 15 -24.93 -0.16 22.80
N ALA A 16 -24.81 -0.53 21.52
CA ALA A 16 -24.55 0.44 20.46
C ALA A 16 -25.67 1.47 20.32
N ILE A 17 -26.93 1.04 20.41
CA ILE A 17 -28.09 1.94 20.41
C ILE A 17 -28.04 2.90 21.60
N SER A 18 -27.66 2.43 22.80
CA SER A 18 -27.49 3.28 23.98
C SER A 18 -26.42 4.36 23.82
N LYS A 19 -25.46 4.17 22.88
CA LYS A 19 -24.40 5.13 22.57
C LYS A 19 -24.76 6.09 21.44
N LEU A 20 -25.93 5.95 20.80
CA LEU A 20 -26.40 6.90 19.80
C LEU A 20 -26.72 8.24 20.45
N GLY A 21 -26.34 9.33 19.78
CA GLY A 21 -26.57 10.71 20.20
C GLY A 21 -27.18 11.55 19.09
N GLY A 22 -27.75 12.70 19.46
CA GLY A 22 -28.37 13.65 18.53
C GLY A 22 -29.40 12.99 17.61
N ARG A 23 -29.35 13.31 16.30
CA ARG A 23 -30.26 12.79 15.29
C ARG A 23 -30.28 11.26 15.18
N ALA A 24 -29.18 10.59 15.51
CA ALA A 24 -29.13 9.12 15.48
C ALA A 24 -29.96 8.49 16.60
N ARG A 25 -30.04 9.15 17.76
CA ARG A 25 -30.89 8.72 18.87
C ARG A 25 -32.37 8.94 18.56
N GLU A 26 -32.73 10.09 17.99
CA GLU A 26 -34.10 10.38 17.58
C GLU A 26 -34.58 9.37 16.53
N TRP A 27 -33.73 9.10 15.53
CA TRP A 27 -34.00 8.07 14.54
C TRP A 27 -34.20 6.69 15.16
N SER A 28 -33.36 6.27 16.11
CA SER A 28 -33.49 4.92 16.69
C SER A 28 -34.80 4.72 17.44
N LEU A 29 -35.39 5.79 18.00
CA LEU A 29 -36.71 5.76 18.63
C LEU A 29 -37.86 5.58 17.61
N THR A 30 -37.65 5.98 16.35
CA THR A 30 -38.65 5.79 15.28
C THR A 30 -38.64 4.39 14.67
N CYS A 31 -37.60 3.59 14.91
CA CYS A 31 -37.41 2.29 14.27
C CYS A 31 -38.27 1.16 14.85
N GLY A 32 -38.94 1.37 15.99
CA GLY A 32 -39.88 0.43 16.58
C GLY A 32 -40.07 0.63 18.08
N THR A 33 -41.05 -0.10 18.65
CA THR A 33 -41.40 -0.03 20.08
C THR A 33 -40.40 -0.74 21.00
N SER A 34 -39.60 -1.66 20.45
CA SER A 34 -38.52 -2.36 21.17
C SER A 34 -37.27 -2.50 20.30
N VAL A 35 -36.10 -2.34 20.93
CA VAL A 35 -34.78 -2.54 20.32
C VAL A 35 -34.62 -3.98 19.79
N GLU A 36 -35.20 -4.95 20.51
CA GLU A 36 -35.08 -6.39 20.18
C GLU A 36 -35.80 -6.77 18.89
N THR A 37 -36.91 -6.10 18.57
CA THR A 37 -37.69 -6.36 17.35
C THR A 37 -37.20 -5.57 16.15
N SER A 38 -36.56 -4.41 16.38
CA SER A 38 -36.15 -3.49 15.33
C SER A 38 -34.82 -3.91 14.66
N PHE A 39 -33.88 -4.48 15.44
CA PHE A 39 -32.55 -4.86 14.96
C PHE A 39 -32.07 -6.18 15.59
N PRO A 40 -32.51 -7.36 15.11
CA PRO A 40 -32.16 -8.64 15.72
C PRO A 40 -30.68 -9.03 15.60
N THR A 41 -29.90 -8.42 14.70
CA THR A 41 -28.47 -8.70 14.52
C THR A 41 -27.61 -7.45 14.37
N TRP A 42 -26.32 -7.56 14.69
CA TRP A 42 -25.34 -6.48 14.50
C TRP A 42 -25.25 -6.02 13.05
N GLU A 43 -25.29 -6.97 12.10
CA GLU A 43 -25.24 -6.66 10.67
C GLU A 43 -26.44 -5.83 10.21
N GLN A 44 -27.64 -6.15 10.70
CA GLN A 44 -28.83 -5.37 10.34
C GLN A 44 -28.78 -3.96 10.93
N LEU A 45 -28.30 -3.79 12.17
CA LEU A 45 -28.08 -2.47 12.75
C LEU A 45 -27.10 -1.65 11.89
N LYS A 46 -25.94 -2.23 11.51
CA LYS A 46 -24.96 -1.57 10.64
C LYS A 46 -25.55 -1.21 9.28
N GLN A 47 -26.32 -2.11 8.68
CA GLN A 47 -26.94 -1.88 7.37
C GLN A 47 -27.96 -0.73 7.44
N GLN A 48 -28.79 -0.68 8.47
CA GLN A 48 -29.79 0.38 8.66
C GLN A 48 -29.15 1.73 8.96
N LEU A 49 -28.15 1.76 9.86
CA LEU A 49 -27.36 2.97 10.11
C LEU A 49 -26.71 3.49 8.83
N SER A 50 -26.12 2.59 8.03
CA SER A 50 -25.51 2.98 6.76
C SER A 50 -26.54 3.52 5.78
N ARG A 51 -27.72 2.91 5.67
CA ARG A 51 -28.79 3.38 4.77
C ARG A 51 -29.30 4.78 5.14
N VAL A 52 -29.41 5.07 6.43
CA VAL A 52 -30.01 6.32 6.92
C VAL A 52 -28.99 7.45 7.00
N PHE A 53 -27.75 7.15 7.39
CA PHE A 53 -26.73 8.16 7.68
C PHE A 53 -25.61 8.25 6.65
N ALA A 54 -25.49 7.30 5.71
CA ALA A 54 -24.52 7.46 4.62
C ALA A 54 -24.96 8.60 3.68
N PRO A 55 -24.02 9.44 3.23
CA PRO A 55 -24.31 10.41 2.18
C PRO A 55 -24.83 9.71 0.91
N PRO A 56 -25.65 10.40 0.09
CA PRO A 56 -26.01 9.91 -1.23
C PRO A 56 -24.77 9.54 -2.05
N ASN A 57 -24.85 8.44 -2.80
CA ASN A 57 -23.78 7.95 -3.67
C ASN A 57 -22.44 7.66 -2.93
N GLN A 58 -22.48 7.34 -1.63
CA GLN A 58 -21.27 7.07 -0.85
C GLN A 58 -20.35 6.02 -1.49
N ALA A 59 -20.91 4.89 -1.96
CA ALA A 59 -20.15 3.84 -2.63
C ALA A 59 -19.41 4.36 -3.87
N TYR A 60 -20.10 5.14 -4.71
CA TYR A 60 -19.49 5.79 -5.87
C TYR A 60 -18.40 6.78 -5.48
N ARG A 61 -18.62 7.61 -4.46
CA ARG A 61 -17.65 8.60 -3.97
C ARG A 61 -16.36 7.92 -3.51
N VAL A 62 -16.48 6.89 -2.66
CA VAL A 62 -15.31 6.14 -2.17
C VAL A 62 -14.59 5.44 -3.32
N ARG A 63 -15.33 4.79 -4.23
CA ARG A 63 -14.76 4.13 -5.41
C ARG A 63 -14.02 5.12 -6.33
N SER A 64 -14.58 6.30 -6.56
CA SER A 64 -13.94 7.35 -7.35
C SER A 64 -12.64 7.83 -6.71
N ILE A 65 -12.63 8.04 -5.39
CA ILE A 65 -11.42 8.44 -4.67
C ILE A 65 -10.38 7.33 -4.76
N PHE A 66 -10.77 6.08 -4.51
CA PHE A 66 -9.89 4.91 -4.61
C PHE A 66 -9.19 4.82 -5.97
N LEU A 67 -9.95 4.87 -7.08
CA LEU A 67 -9.41 4.79 -8.43
C LEU A 67 -8.45 5.95 -8.76
N ALA A 68 -8.69 7.13 -8.20
CA ALA A 68 -7.83 8.31 -8.37
C ALA A 68 -6.63 8.36 -7.40
N THR A 69 -6.59 7.50 -6.38
CA THR A 69 -5.56 7.56 -5.33
C THR A 69 -4.20 7.20 -5.91
N ARG A 70 -3.20 8.05 -5.64
CA ARG A 70 -1.80 7.85 -6.02
C ARG A 70 -0.92 8.11 -4.80
N GLN A 71 0.20 7.40 -4.70
CA GLN A 71 1.16 7.59 -3.61
C GLN A 71 1.67 9.05 -3.56
N GLY A 72 1.92 9.67 -4.72
CA GLY A 72 2.35 11.06 -4.80
C GLY A 72 3.61 11.30 -3.97
N LYS A 73 3.55 12.22 -3.01
CA LYS A 73 4.66 12.54 -2.09
C LYS A 73 4.60 11.76 -0.76
N LYS A 74 3.53 11.00 -0.50
CA LYS A 74 3.29 10.30 0.77
C LYS A 74 4.26 9.14 0.96
N GLU A 75 4.66 8.87 2.20
CA GLU A 75 5.38 7.63 2.51
C GLU A 75 4.53 6.42 2.08
N LEU A 76 5.20 5.32 1.70
CA LEU A 76 4.51 4.14 1.20
C LEU A 76 3.49 3.60 2.21
N VAL A 77 3.83 3.64 3.50
CA VAL A 77 2.96 3.18 4.58
C VAL A 77 1.66 4.00 4.66
N ASP A 78 1.76 5.33 4.52
CA ASP A 78 0.59 6.23 4.55
C ASP A 78 -0.32 5.99 3.34
N TYR A 79 0.27 5.81 2.16
CA TYR A 79 -0.47 5.49 0.94
C TYR A 79 -1.20 4.14 1.05
N VAL A 80 -0.53 3.11 1.55
CA VAL A 80 -1.15 1.80 1.78
C VAL A 80 -2.29 1.91 2.79
N GLN A 81 -2.11 2.70 3.85
CA GLN A 81 -3.16 2.89 4.86
C GLN A 81 -4.38 3.63 4.31
N GLU A 82 -4.16 4.63 3.45
CA GLU A 82 -5.23 5.33 2.73
C GLU A 82 -6.02 4.36 1.84
N LEU A 83 -5.35 3.53 1.04
CA LEU A 83 -6.01 2.52 0.22
C LEU A 83 -6.81 1.52 1.05
N ARG A 84 -6.25 1.01 2.16
CA ARG A 84 -6.97 0.10 3.07
C ARG A 84 -8.23 0.75 3.63
N THR A 85 -8.15 2.03 3.99
CA THR A 85 -9.29 2.79 4.51
C THR A 85 -10.39 2.94 3.45
N LEU A 86 -10.01 3.21 2.20
CA LEU A 86 -10.94 3.32 1.08
C LEU A 86 -11.58 1.96 0.74
N ILE A 87 -10.80 0.86 0.76
CA ILE A 87 -11.33 -0.50 0.57
C ILE A 87 -12.36 -0.84 1.65
N ALA A 88 -12.06 -0.53 2.92
CA ALA A 88 -13.01 -0.73 4.03
C ALA A 88 -14.29 0.12 3.86
N GLY A 89 -14.16 1.32 3.30
CA GLY A 89 -15.29 2.18 2.95
C GLY A 89 -16.20 1.62 1.85
N MET A 90 -15.75 0.61 1.10
CA MET A 90 -16.50 -0.10 0.06
C MET A 90 -16.99 -1.48 0.52
N ALA A 91 -16.97 -1.80 1.82
CA ALA A 91 -17.29 -3.16 2.31
C ALA A 91 -18.66 -3.72 1.87
N VAL A 92 -19.63 -2.85 1.54
CA VAL A 92 -20.96 -3.26 1.05
C VAL A 92 -20.94 -3.67 -0.43
N ASP A 93 -20.03 -3.11 -1.23
CA ASP A 93 -19.87 -3.38 -2.67
C ASP A 93 -18.38 -3.32 -3.07
N PRO A 94 -17.59 -4.34 -2.68
CA PRO A 94 -16.14 -4.35 -2.87
C PRO A 94 -15.78 -4.48 -4.36
N LEU A 95 -14.65 -3.88 -4.74
CA LEU A 95 -14.06 -4.09 -6.05
C LEU A 95 -13.40 -5.48 -6.15
N PRO A 96 -13.31 -6.08 -7.34
CA PRO A 96 -12.51 -7.28 -7.54
C PRO A 96 -11.06 -7.06 -7.10
N GLU A 97 -10.45 -8.06 -6.46
CA GLU A 97 -9.08 -7.96 -5.93
C GLU A 97 -8.10 -7.49 -7.01
N ALA A 98 -8.17 -8.08 -8.20
CA ALA A 98 -7.34 -7.69 -9.34
C ALA A 98 -7.35 -6.18 -9.61
N VAL A 99 -8.54 -5.54 -9.55
CA VAL A 99 -8.67 -4.08 -9.74
C VAL A 99 -7.97 -3.33 -8.60
N THR A 100 -8.13 -3.77 -7.36
CA THR A 100 -7.49 -3.13 -6.20
C THR A 100 -5.97 -3.24 -6.25
N VAL A 101 -5.45 -4.39 -6.66
CA VAL A 101 -4.02 -4.64 -6.85
C VAL A 101 -3.47 -3.78 -7.99
N THR A 102 -4.16 -3.71 -9.15
CA THR A 102 -3.74 -2.85 -10.25
C THR A 102 -3.72 -1.37 -9.86
N VAL A 103 -4.73 -0.89 -9.14
CA VAL A 103 -4.77 0.50 -8.64
C VAL A 103 -3.60 0.79 -7.69
N PHE A 104 -3.28 -0.17 -6.80
CA PHE A 104 -2.12 -0.06 -5.94
C PHE A 104 -0.83 0.02 -6.76
N MET A 105 -0.58 -0.94 -7.65
CA MET A 105 0.61 -1.00 -8.50
C MET A 105 0.78 0.27 -9.33
N GLU A 106 -0.29 0.70 -10.01
CA GLU A 106 -0.28 1.92 -10.84
C GLU A 106 -0.17 3.20 -10.03
N GLY A 107 -0.63 3.20 -8.79
CA GLY A 107 -0.55 4.35 -7.92
C GLY A 107 0.79 4.51 -7.19
N LEU A 108 1.66 3.51 -7.20
CA LEU A 108 3.01 3.63 -6.66
C LEU A 108 3.79 4.73 -7.37
N ARG A 109 4.51 5.55 -6.60
CA ARG A 109 5.46 6.53 -7.12
C ARG A 109 6.64 5.80 -7.76
N MET A 110 7.22 6.40 -8.81
CA MET A 110 8.44 5.91 -9.43
C MET A 110 9.56 5.76 -8.40
N GLY A 111 10.15 4.56 -8.32
CA GLY A 111 11.17 4.22 -7.33
C GLY A 111 11.33 2.71 -7.18
N VAL A 112 12.19 2.29 -6.26
CA VAL A 112 12.54 0.87 -6.05
C VAL A 112 11.34 -0.02 -5.77
N ALA A 113 10.38 0.44 -4.97
CA ALA A 113 9.18 -0.33 -4.64
C ALA A 113 8.33 -0.58 -5.89
N ARG A 114 8.12 0.44 -6.74
CA ARG A 114 7.39 0.27 -8.00
C ARG A 114 8.15 -0.67 -8.94
N THR A 115 9.45 -0.47 -9.11
CA THR A 115 10.27 -1.33 -9.99
C THR A 115 10.16 -2.80 -9.59
N GLU A 116 10.28 -3.12 -8.30
CA GLU A 116 10.24 -4.51 -7.84
C GLU A 116 8.85 -5.13 -7.92
N VAL A 117 7.79 -4.36 -7.63
CA VAL A 117 6.42 -4.83 -7.79
C VAL A 117 6.09 -5.12 -9.26
N PHE A 118 6.51 -4.28 -10.20
CA PHE A 118 6.29 -4.55 -11.63
C PHE A 118 7.13 -5.74 -12.14
N ARG A 119 8.33 -5.94 -11.59
CA ARG A 119 9.20 -7.10 -11.89
C ARG A 119 8.60 -8.42 -11.42
N THR A 120 8.06 -8.44 -10.21
CA THR A 120 7.46 -9.64 -9.60
C THR A 120 6.04 -9.92 -10.10
N HIS A 121 5.38 -8.91 -10.67
CA HIS A 121 4.04 -8.99 -11.25
C HIS A 121 3.00 -9.73 -10.39
N PRO A 122 2.85 -9.33 -9.11
CA PRO A 122 1.95 -9.99 -8.17
C PRO A 122 0.49 -9.80 -8.62
N THR A 123 -0.29 -10.88 -8.55
CA THR A 123 -1.72 -10.87 -8.90
C THR A 123 -2.64 -10.76 -7.69
N SER A 124 -2.07 -10.60 -6.49
CA SER A 124 -2.78 -10.58 -5.20
C SER A 124 -2.28 -9.45 -4.29
N PHE A 125 -2.89 -9.31 -3.11
CA PHE A 125 -2.44 -8.35 -2.08
C PHE A 125 -1.00 -8.56 -1.58
N GLU A 126 -0.31 -9.64 -1.94
CA GLU A 126 1.13 -9.81 -1.71
C GLU A 126 1.96 -8.65 -2.28
N ALA A 127 1.45 -7.96 -3.31
CA ALA A 127 2.04 -6.75 -3.87
C ALA A 127 2.40 -5.70 -2.80
N VAL A 128 1.57 -5.57 -1.76
CA VAL A 128 1.79 -4.62 -0.66
C VAL A 128 3.03 -5.02 0.15
N ASN A 129 3.19 -6.31 0.43
CA ASN A 129 4.34 -6.82 1.17
C ASN A 129 5.63 -6.68 0.35
N VAL A 130 5.59 -6.97 -0.95
CA VAL A 130 6.73 -6.78 -1.87
C VAL A 130 7.17 -5.32 -1.86
N ALA A 131 6.23 -4.37 -2.00
CA ALA A 131 6.53 -2.95 -2.00
C ALA A 131 7.16 -2.49 -0.68
N LEU A 132 6.55 -2.85 0.45
CA LEU A 132 7.00 -2.45 1.79
C LEU A 132 8.38 -3.03 2.12
N ASN A 133 8.60 -4.31 1.84
CA ASN A 133 9.89 -4.96 2.07
C ASN A 133 10.99 -4.35 1.21
N THR A 134 10.69 -4.08 -0.06
CA THR A 134 11.65 -3.43 -0.97
C THR A 134 12.04 -2.04 -0.50
N GLU A 135 11.06 -1.23 -0.10
CA GLU A 135 11.33 0.12 0.39
C GLU A 135 12.13 0.08 1.69
N PHE A 136 11.79 -0.83 2.61
CA PHE A 136 12.51 -1.03 3.85
C PHE A 136 13.96 -1.46 3.62
N ASN A 137 14.19 -2.45 2.75
CA ASN A 137 15.53 -2.94 2.41
C ASN A 137 16.39 -1.84 1.77
N PHE A 138 15.81 -1.05 0.87
CA PHE A 138 16.50 0.07 0.22
C PHE A 138 16.85 1.21 1.18
N LYS A 139 15.93 1.56 2.10
CA LYS A 139 16.21 2.54 3.15
C LYS A 139 17.32 2.03 4.07
N SER A 140 17.27 0.75 4.44
CA SER A 140 18.26 0.10 5.31
C SER A 140 19.65 0.05 4.67
N SER A 141 19.76 -0.26 3.37
CA SER A 141 21.05 -0.27 2.67
C SER A 141 21.67 1.12 2.55
N ARG A 142 20.86 2.18 2.39
CA ARG A 142 21.34 3.57 2.38
C ARG A 142 21.83 4.04 3.75
N LEU A 143 21.15 3.64 4.82
CA LEU A 143 21.59 3.93 6.19
C LEU A 143 22.91 3.23 6.53
N GLY A 144 23.10 1.98 6.10
CA GLY A 144 24.37 1.26 6.25
C GLY A 144 25.52 1.85 5.43
N TRP A 145 25.23 2.36 4.24
CA TRP A 145 26.19 3.00 3.36
C TRP A 145 26.65 4.38 3.88
N ASN A 146 25.75 5.18 4.44
CA ASN A 146 26.10 6.48 5.02
C ASN A 146 27.00 6.40 6.27
N ALA A 147 27.03 5.26 6.97
CA ALA A 147 27.98 5.01 8.06
C ALA A 147 29.38 4.60 7.56
N SER A 148 29.50 4.17 6.30
CA SER A 148 30.73 3.62 5.72
C SER A 148 31.66 4.70 5.14
N TYR A 149 31.16 5.92 4.94
CA TYR A 149 31.97 7.06 4.46
C TYR A 149 32.86 7.71 5.52
N ALA A 150 32.86 7.22 6.76
CA ALA A 150 33.76 7.69 7.80
C ALA A 150 35.16 7.03 7.77
N ASN A 151 35.41 6.04 6.91
CA ASN A 151 36.72 5.36 6.81
C ASN A 151 37.24 5.31 5.36
N PRO A 152 38.29 6.09 5.00
CA PRO A 152 38.88 6.06 3.67
C PRO A 152 40.01 5.02 3.60
N SER A 153 39.75 3.71 3.66
CA SER A 153 40.88 2.76 3.62
C SER A 153 40.71 1.38 2.97
N SER A 154 39.57 0.98 2.40
CA SER A 154 39.58 -0.18 1.50
C SER A 154 38.27 -0.31 0.71
N GLY A 155 38.19 0.36 -0.43
CA GLY A 155 37.17 0.10 -1.45
C GLY A 155 37.68 -0.91 -2.48
N PRO A 156 36.79 -1.59 -3.22
CA PRO A 156 37.21 -2.43 -4.34
C PRO A 156 38.03 -1.61 -5.34
N VAL A 157 39.22 -2.12 -5.67
CA VAL A 157 40.14 -1.48 -6.62
C VAL A 157 39.49 -1.56 -8.01
N PRO A 158 39.31 -0.43 -8.72
CA PRO A 158 38.83 -0.46 -10.09
C PRO A 158 39.77 -1.30 -10.96
N MET A 159 39.20 -2.10 -11.86
CA MET A 159 39.97 -2.90 -12.81
C MET A 159 40.81 -1.94 -13.67
N ASP A 160 42.13 -2.12 -13.64
CA ASP A 160 43.06 -1.32 -14.43
C ASP A 160 42.99 -1.76 -15.89
N LEU A 161 42.44 -0.88 -16.74
CA LEU A 161 42.26 -1.11 -18.18
C LEU A 161 43.41 -0.54 -19.01
N SER A 162 44.50 -0.08 -18.37
CA SER A 162 45.68 0.48 -19.06
C SER A 162 46.34 -0.51 -20.04
N TYR A 163 46.20 -1.82 -19.81
CA TYR A 163 46.73 -2.85 -20.70
C TYR A 163 46.03 -2.98 -22.06
N ALA A 164 44.87 -2.33 -22.26
CA ALA A 164 44.11 -2.43 -23.50
C ALA A 164 44.67 -1.56 -24.64
N GLU A 165 45.51 -0.58 -24.33
CA GLU A 165 46.05 0.37 -25.32
C GLU A 165 47.41 -0.08 -25.89
N ASP A 166 48.11 -1.01 -25.22
CA ASP A 166 49.44 -1.47 -25.62
C ASP A 166 49.41 -2.46 -26.81
N GLU A 167 48.34 -3.24 -26.99
CA GLU A 167 48.24 -4.19 -28.11
C GLU A 167 47.99 -3.49 -29.48
N GLU A 168 47.31 -2.34 -29.52
CA GLU A 168 47.14 -1.59 -30.77
C GLU A 168 48.45 -0.93 -31.22
N ALA A 169 49.30 -0.51 -30.28
CA ALA A 169 50.58 0.11 -30.60
C ALA A 169 51.61 -0.90 -31.12
N GLU A 170 51.66 -2.13 -30.59
CA GLU A 170 52.56 -3.18 -31.10
C GLU A 170 52.17 -3.68 -32.50
N LEU A 171 50.87 -3.78 -32.81
CA LEU A 171 50.40 -4.20 -34.13
C LEU A 171 50.71 -3.16 -35.21
N LEU A 172 50.58 -1.87 -34.91
CA LEU A 172 50.92 -0.79 -35.85
C LEU A 172 52.44 -0.72 -36.14
N VAL A 173 53.28 -0.97 -35.14
CA VAL A 173 54.76 -0.99 -35.31
C VAL A 173 55.21 -2.21 -36.11
N ALA A 174 54.53 -3.35 -35.97
CA ALA A 174 54.82 -4.56 -36.74
C ALA A 174 54.42 -4.43 -38.22
N GLU A 175 53.30 -3.75 -38.52
CA GLU A 175 52.82 -3.56 -39.89
C GLU A 175 53.66 -2.54 -40.67
N GLN A 176 54.17 -1.50 -40.00
CA GLN A 176 55.02 -0.48 -40.63
C GLN A 176 56.42 -1.01 -41.02
N ARG A 177 56.89 -2.09 -40.37
CA ARG A 177 58.16 -2.77 -40.72
C ARG A 177 58.06 -3.72 -41.93
N ARG A 178 56.84 -4.05 -42.38
CA ARG A 178 56.62 -4.90 -43.57
C ARG A 178 56.56 -4.14 -44.89
N GLY A 179 56.59 -2.81 -44.85
CA GLY A 179 56.34 -1.93 -46.00
C GLY A 179 57.57 -1.27 -46.65
N ILE A 180 58.79 -1.73 -46.40
CA ILE A 180 59.99 -1.21 -47.08
C ILE A 180 60.70 -2.35 -47.79
N ARG A 181 60.46 -2.47 -49.10
CA ARG A 181 61.30 -3.19 -50.05
C ARG A 181 61.70 -2.23 -51.16
#